data_AF-A0A352GRG0-F1
#
_entry.id   AF-A0A352GRG0-F1
#
_cell.length_a   1.000
_cell.length_b   1.000
_cell.length_c   1.000
_cell.angle_alpha   90.00
_cell.angle_beta   90.00
_cell.angle_gamma   90.00
#
_symmetry.space_group_name_H-M   'P 1'
#
loop_
_entity.id
_entity.type
_entity.pdbx_description
1 polymer ?
#
loop_
_entity_poly.entity_id
_entity_poly.type
_entity_poly.pdbx_seq_one_letter_code
_entity_poly.pdbx_strand_id
1 'polypeptide(L)'
;MICDESGAFHLVELKYLTGNAVTLQPSQVAWLARHDHASCWILIKRQRSALEPSECFLYRAKDAVDLKMDGLAAVEPVFHCDQPFDWEKLFGLICPT
;
A
#
# COMPACT_ATOMS: atom_id res chain seq x y z
N MET A 1 5.30 -10.64 -1.00
CA MET A 1 6.59 -10.48 -0.32
C MET A 1 7.64 -10.26 -1.39
N ILE A 2 8.57 -9.33 -1.14
CA ILE A 2 9.65 -8.95 -2.06
C ILE A 2 10.97 -9.19 -1.31
N CYS A 3 12.00 -9.62 -2.03
CA CYS A 3 13.38 -9.70 -1.53
C CYS A 3 14.20 -8.66 -2.30
N ASP A 4 14.90 -7.77 -1.61
CA ASP A 4 15.77 -6.79 -2.26
C ASP A 4 17.16 -7.38 -2.59
N GLU A 5 18.02 -6.56 -3.19
CA GLU A 5 19.38 -6.92 -3.59
C GLU A 5 20.31 -7.18 -2.39
N SER A 6 19.98 -6.64 -1.22
CA SER A 6 20.70 -6.88 0.04
C SER A 6 20.30 -8.20 0.72
N GLY A 7 19.24 -8.85 0.22
CA GLY A 7 18.65 -10.05 0.81
C GLY A 7 17.63 -9.77 1.92
N ALA A 8 17.23 -8.51 2.11
CA ALA A 8 16.18 -8.14 3.05
C ALA A 8 14.79 -8.43 2.47
N PHE A 9 13.88 -8.86 3.34
CA PHE A 9 12.50 -9.15 2.97
C PHE A 9 11.57 -7.98 3.31
N HIS A 10 10.71 -7.63 2.36
CA HIS A 10 9.71 -6.59 2.48
C HIS A 10 8.33 -7.22 2.29
N LEU A 11 7.44 -7.06 3.26
CA LEU A 11 6.04 -7.45 3.09
C LEU A 11 5.27 -6.33 2.39
N VAL A 12 4.51 -6.68 1.35
CA VAL A 12 3.59 -5.77 0.68
C VAL A 12 2.22 -6.43 0.64
N GLU A 13 1.27 -5.86 1.37
CA GLU A 13 -0.15 -6.23 1.32
C GLU A 13 -0.79 -5.53 0.12
N LEU A 14 -1.29 -6.31 -0.84
CA LEU A 14 -1.91 -5.79 -2.06
C LEU A 14 -3.42 -5.65 -1.90
N LYS A 15 -3.98 -4.50 -2.29
CA LYS A 15 -5.43 -4.29 -2.36
C LYS A 15 -5.85 -3.71 -3.70
N TYR A 16 -7.03 -4.11 -4.13
CA TYR A 16 -7.72 -3.51 -5.26
C TYR A 16 -9.04 -2.93 -4.79
N LEU A 17 -9.30 -1.66 -5.11
CA LEU A 17 -10.50 -0.93 -4.69
C LEU A 17 -11.21 -0.34 -5.90
N THR A 18 -12.54 -0.30 -5.82
CA THR A 18 -13.40 0.45 -6.76
C THR A 18 -13.93 1.76 -6.15
N GLY A 19 -13.66 2.01 -4.87
CA GLY A 19 -14.05 3.21 -4.13
C GLY A 19 -12.99 3.62 -3.11
N ASN A 20 -13.40 4.30 -2.03
CA ASN A 20 -12.48 4.83 -1.02
C ASN A 20 -12.31 3.93 0.22
N ALA A 21 -13.21 2.98 0.44
CA ALA A 21 -13.15 2.08 1.59
C ALA A 21 -12.05 1.04 1.39
N VAL A 22 -11.13 0.93 2.36
CA VAL A 22 -10.03 -0.05 2.30
C VAL A 22 -10.46 -1.35 3.00
N THR A 23 -10.54 -2.43 2.22
CA THR A 23 -10.98 -3.74 2.71
C THR A 23 -9.81 -4.56 3.29
N LEU A 24 -9.28 -4.12 4.42
CA LEU A 24 -8.38 -4.93 5.26
C LEU A 24 -9.19 -5.86 6.18
N GLN A 25 -8.77 -7.12 6.29
CA GLN A 25 -9.34 -8.05 7.28
C GLN A 25 -8.77 -7.75 8.68
N PRO A 26 -9.50 -8.04 9.77
CA PRO A 26 -9.01 -7.78 11.13
C PRO A 26 -7.65 -8.44 11.43
N SER A 27 -7.43 -9.66 10.93
CA SER A 27 -6.14 -10.35 11.06
C SER A 27 -5.00 -9.63 10.34
N GLN A 28 -5.27 -9.04 9.16
CA GLN A 28 -4.30 -8.26 8.40
C GLN A 28 -3.94 -6.97 9.14
N VAL A 29 -4.95 -6.25 9.67
CA VAL A 29 -4.72 -5.04 10.47
C VAL A 29 -3.89 -5.37 11.72
N ALA A 30 -4.25 -6.42 12.45
CA ALA A 30 -3.51 -6.84 13.65
C ALA A 30 -2.05 -7.21 13.32
N TRP A 31 -1.83 -7.91 12.22
CA TRP A 31 -0.48 -8.28 11.78
C TRP A 31 0.33 -7.05 11.37
N LEU A 32 -0.23 -6.14 10.57
CA LEU A 32 0.44 -4.94 10.07
C LEU A 32 0.77 -3.97 11.22
N ALA A 33 -0.17 -3.75 12.15
CA ALA A 33 0.06 -2.92 13.32
C ALA A 33 1.13 -3.51 14.26
N ARG A 34 1.20 -4.84 14.40
CA ARG A 34 2.21 -5.50 15.23
C ARG A 34 3.62 -5.39 14.66
N HIS A 35 3.75 -5.31 13.33
CA HIS A 35 5.04 -5.31 12.62
C HIS A 35 5.29 -3.97 11.90
N ASP A 36 4.74 -2.87 12.42
CA ASP A 36 4.86 -1.53 11.87
C ASP A 36 6.31 -1.00 11.81
N HIS A 37 7.17 -1.52 12.69
CA HIS A 37 8.60 -1.26 12.76
C HIS A 37 9.43 -2.02 11.72
N ALA A 38 8.86 -3.05 11.08
CA ALA A 38 9.52 -3.80 10.01
C ALA A 38 9.24 -3.16 8.63
N SER A 39 9.89 -3.66 7.58
CA SER A 39 9.59 -3.23 6.22
C SER A 39 8.27 -3.86 5.73
N CYS A 40 7.16 -3.26 6.15
CA CYS A 40 5.82 -3.68 5.81
C CYS A 40 5.03 -2.53 5.17
N TRP A 41 4.36 -2.83 4.08
CA TRP A 41 3.73 -1.84 3.20
C TRP A 41 2.32 -2.28 2.80
N ILE A 42 1.48 -1.30 2.48
CA ILE A 42 0.15 -1.53 1.91
C ILE A 42 0.13 -0.83 0.56
N LEU A 43 -0.01 -1.62 -0.51
CA LEU A 43 -0.05 -1.12 -1.87
C LEU A 43 -1.47 -1.30 -2.43
N ILE A 44 -2.08 -0.18 -2.80
CA ILE A 44 -3.47 -0.13 -3.21
C ILE A 44 -3.55 0.34 -4.65
N LYS A 45 -4.16 -0.49 -5.51
CA LYS A 45 -4.65 -0.06 -6.82
C LYS A 45 -6.12 0.35 -6.69
N ARG A 46 -6.47 1.59 -7.03
CA ARG A 46 -7.86 2.03 -7.14
C ARG A 46 -8.24 2.17 -8.61
N GLN A 47 -9.41 1.64 -8.98
CA GLN A 47 -9.98 1.85 -10.31
C GLN A 47 -11.50 1.98 -10.18
N ARG A 48 -12.01 3.20 -10.32
CA ARG A 48 -13.43 3.53 -10.11
C ARG A 48 -14.31 3.05 -11.25
N SER A 49 -13.80 3.09 -12.47
CA SER A 49 -14.47 2.55 -13.66
C SER A 49 -13.47 1.96 -14.64
N ALA A 50 -13.95 1.14 -15.58
CA ALA A 50 -13.11 0.56 -16.63
C ALA A 50 -12.56 1.62 -17.62
N LEU A 51 -13.15 2.83 -17.65
CA LEU A 51 -12.80 3.90 -18.57
C LEU A 51 -11.83 4.93 -17.96
N GLU A 52 -11.70 4.93 -16.63
CA GLU A 52 -10.80 5.85 -15.92
C GLU A 52 -9.43 5.21 -15.69
N PRO A 53 -8.35 6.01 -15.73
CA PRO A 53 -7.02 5.55 -15.32
C PRO A 53 -7.05 4.98 -13.91
N SER A 54 -6.33 3.90 -13.68
CA SER A 54 -6.17 3.42 -12.30
C SER A 54 -5.20 4.32 -11.55
N GLU A 55 -5.35 4.35 -10.24
CA GLU A 55 -4.49 5.06 -9.31
C GLU A 55 -3.75 4.04 -8.44
N CYS A 56 -2.54 4.41 -8.02
CA CYS A 56 -1.68 3.59 -7.18
C CYS A 56 -1.33 4.38 -5.92
N PHE A 57 -1.57 3.79 -4.75
CA PHE A 57 -1.27 4.39 -3.45
C PHE A 57 -0.39 3.45 -2.64
N LEU A 58 0.66 3.98 -2.02
CA LEU A 58 1.55 3.26 -1.12
C LEU A 58 1.48 3.85 0.28
N TYR A 59 1.22 3.00 1.27
CA TYR A 59 1.17 3.36 2.69
C TYR A 59 2.12 2.48 3.50
N ARG A 60 2.46 2.93 4.72
CA ARG A 60 3.19 2.13 5.70
C ARG A 60 2.22 1.22 6.44
N ALA A 61 2.72 0.11 6.99
CA ALA A 61 1.90 -0.79 7.80
C ALA A 61 1.27 -0.13 9.04
N LYS A 62 1.92 0.89 9.61
CA LYS A 62 1.38 1.68 10.73
C LYS A 62 0.02 2.33 10.42
N ASP A 63 -0.24 2.62 9.14
CA ASP A 63 -1.44 3.31 8.67
C ASP A 63 -2.64 2.35 8.54
N ALA A 64 -2.45 1.04 8.79
CA ALA A 64 -3.46 0.00 8.55
C ALA A 64 -4.77 0.22 9.32
N VAL A 65 -4.71 0.75 10.54
CA VAL A 65 -5.89 0.99 11.38
C VAL A 65 -6.72 2.12 10.79
N ASP A 66 -6.11 3.27 10.53
CA ASP A 66 -6.78 4.46 9.99
C ASP A 66 -7.36 4.18 8.60
N LEU A 67 -6.60 3.51 7.74
CA LEU A 67 -7.07 3.09 6.41
C LEU A 67 -8.30 2.17 6.50
N LYS A 68 -8.31 1.25 7.46
CA LYS A 68 -9.44 0.33 7.66
C LYS A 68 -10.70 1.07 8.13
N MET A 69 -10.54 2.02 9.04
CA MET A 69 -11.65 2.72 9.68
C MET A 69 -12.22 3.82 8.78
N ASP A 70 -11.35 4.64 8.21
CA ASP A 70 -11.71 5.92 7.60
C ASP A 70 -11.38 6.00 6.09
N GLY A 71 -10.76 4.95 5.54
CA GLY A 71 -10.51 4.81 4.11
C GLY A 71 -9.30 5.62 3.61
N LEU A 72 -9.19 5.77 2.29
CA LEU A 72 -8.01 6.38 1.64
C LEU A 72 -7.74 7.84 2.01
N ALA A 73 -8.77 8.60 2.41
CA ALA A 73 -8.60 10.02 2.74
C ALA A 73 -8.10 10.24 4.18
N ALA A 74 -8.02 9.18 4.98
CA ALA A 74 -7.63 9.26 6.39
C ALA A 74 -6.14 9.55 6.58
N VAL A 75 -5.32 9.10 5.64
CA VAL A 75 -3.86 9.13 5.73
C VAL A 75 -3.28 9.62 4.41
N GLU A 76 -2.26 10.47 4.49
CA GLU A 76 -1.50 10.87 3.30
C GLU A 76 -0.61 9.70 2.82
N PRO A 77 -0.74 9.26 1.56
CA PRO A 77 0.10 8.19 1.04
C PRO A 77 1.57 8.61 0.98
N VAL A 78 2.48 7.66 1.23
CA VAL A 78 3.91 7.84 0.98
C VAL A 78 4.18 8.08 -0.50
N PHE A 79 3.36 7.48 -1.35
CA PHE A 79 3.40 7.64 -2.80
C PHE A 79 2.02 7.48 -3.41
N HIS A 80 1.70 8.37 -4.34
CA HIS A 80 0.50 8.32 -5.17
C HIS A 80 0.85 8.67 -6.62
N CYS A 81 0.35 7.87 -7.57
CA CYS A 81 0.39 8.19 -8.99
C CYS A 81 -0.80 7.57 -9.75
N ASP A 82 -1.11 8.14 -10.91
CA ASP A 82 -2.04 7.58 -11.87
C ASP A 82 -1.31 6.66 -12.86
N GLN A 83 -2.05 5.88 -13.65
CA GLN A 83 -1.45 5.13 -14.75
C GLN A 83 -0.91 6.07 -15.85
N PRO A 84 0.26 5.76 -16.45
CA PRO A 84 1.12 4.60 -16.18
C PRO A 84 1.88 4.71 -14.86
N PHE A 85 1.95 3.59 -14.12
CA PHE A 85 2.57 3.58 -12.79
C PHE A 85 4.09 3.71 -12.85
N ASP A 86 4.65 4.57 -12.00
CA ASP A 86 6.08 4.74 -11.80
C ASP A 86 6.61 3.65 -10.85
N TRP A 87 6.92 2.49 -11.43
CA TRP A 87 7.42 1.33 -10.71
C TRP A 87 8.81 1.55 -10.12
N GLU A 88 9.67 2.31 -10.82
CA GLU A 88 11.02 2.59 -10.36
C GLU A 88 10.98 3.36 -9.04
N LYS A 89 10.20 4.44 -8.99
CA LYS A 89 10.00 5.22 -7.77
C LYS A 89 9.30 4.41 -6.68
N LEU A 90 8.28 3.65 -7.02
CA LEU A 90 7.56 2.80 -6.05
C LEU A 90 8.48 1.77 -5.40
N PHE A 91 9.28 1.04 -6.19
CA PHE A 91 10.20 0.04 -5.65
C PHE A 91 11.39 0.68 -4.95
N GLY A 92 11.87 1.85 -5.39
CA GLY A 92 12.89 2.61 -4.66
C GLY A 92 12.45 3.06 -3.27
N LEU A 93 11.15 3.21 -3.02
CA LEU A 93 10.60 3.49 -1.68
C LEU A 93 10.52 2.24 -0.80
N ILE A 94 10.18 1.08 -1.38
CA ILE A 94 9.99 -0.18 -0.65
C ILE A 94 11.34 -0.84 -0.35
N CYS A 95 12.22 -0.87 -1.35
CA CYS A 95 13.52 -1.53 -1.39
C CYS A 95 14.59 -0.48 -1.74
N PRO A 96 14.94 0.44 -0.82
CA PRO A 96 16.00 1.40 -1.07
C PRO A 96 17.33 0.66 -1.20
N THR A 97 18.02 0.88 -2.32
CA THR A 97 19.37 0.40 -2.61
C THR A 97 20.44 1.14 -1.82
#